data_AF-A0A657IW35-F1
#
_entry.id   AF-A0A657IW35-F1
#
_cell.length_a   1.000
_cell.length_b   1.000
_cell.length_c   1.000
_cell.angle_alpha   90.00
_cell.angle_beta   90.00
_cell.angle_gamma   90.00
#
_symmetry.space_group_name_H-M   'P 1'
#
loop_
_entity.id
_entity.type
_entity.pdbx_description
1 polymer ?
#
loop_
_entity_poly.entity_id
_entity_poly.type
_entity_poly.pdbx_seq_one_letter_code
_entity_poly.pdbx_strand_id
1 'polypeptide(L)'
;MVPMLEALRREAEARGHRLTATSISVSHHRVDRVLARASGALRRGYLPQHSWATAGRSGRTTRSEVEKRRPDAVVGIAASGVLARARLDVPCVQITDATFRAIQGLYPQFTDLSAFARWQGDAIERAALRRSDQMVVASDWARRSLVEDYGAEPERITVAPFGPAVGNPDGMPRRTSEDGVLRVLAVATDWHRKGGDGPSRSSDGSGTPVCRRCSPSSVTLPERRCPRGCELRGVCPGPRWPRSTRGTTSCWS
;
A
#
# COMPACT_ATOMS: atom_id res chain seq x y z
N MET A 1 12.61 5.34 -14.73
CA MET A 1 13.37 4.34 -13.94
C MET A 1 14.85 4.69 -13.82
N VAL A 2 15.47 5.20 -14.89
CA VAL A 2 16.89 5.61 -14.92
C VAL A 2 17.27 6.65 -13.85
N PRO A 3 16.50 7.73 -13.61
CA PRO A 3 16.94 8.79 -12.67
C PRO A 3 17.05 8.33 -11.21
N MET A 4 16.11 7.49 -10.76
CA MET A 4 16.10 6.95 -9.39
C MET A 4 17.27 6.00 -9.16
N LEU A 5 17.53 5.09 -10.10
CA LEU A 5 18.65 4.14 -9.99
C LEU A 5 20.00 4.86 -10.04
N GLU A 6 20.13 5.89 -10.86
CA GLU A 6 21.33 6.73 -10.88
C GLU A 6 21.51 7.51 -9.59
N ALA A 7 20.46 8.13 -9.05
CA ALA A 7 20.54 8.85 -7.78
C ALA A 7 20.95 7.90 -6.65
N LEU A 8 20.31 6.73 -6.56
CA LEU A 8 20.64 5.70 -5.58
C LEU A 8 22.09 5.20 -5.74
N ARG A 9 22.55 5.04 -6.98
CA ARG A 9 23.92 4.62 -7.27
C ARG A 9 24.94 5.67 -6.84
N ARG A 10 24.75 6.95 -7.20
CA ARG A 10 25.63 8.05 -6.80
C ARG A 10 25.73 8.15 -5.28
N GLU A 11 24.60 8.05 -4.62
CA GLU A 11 24.49 8.14 -3.17
C GLU A 11 25.15 6.94 -2.46
N ALA A 12 25.05 5.74 -3.04
CA ALA A 12 25.75 4.55 -2.56
C ALA A 12 27.27 4.68 -2.74
N GLU A 13 27.71 5.11 -3.94
CA GLU A 13 29.13 5.29 -4.27
C GLU A 13 29.78 6.38 -3.39
N ALA A 14 29.07 7.47 -3.10
CA ALA A 14 29.52 8.52 -2.18
C ALA A 14 29.73 8.01 -0.73
N ARG A 15 29.01 6.95 -0.33
CA ARG A 15 29.18 6.27 0.96
C ARG A 15 30.17 5.10 0.91
N GLY A 16 30.86 4.91 -0.21
CA GLY A 16 31.83 3.81 -0.39
C GLY A 16 31.19 2.46 -0.69
N HIS A 17 29.91 2.42 -1.08
CA HIS A 17 29.21 1.19 -1.45
C HIS A 17 29.12 1.05 -2.98
N ARG A 18 29.25 -0.18 -3.47
CA ARG A 18 29.09 -0.49 -4.90
C ARG A 18 27.68 -1.00 -5.18
N LEU A 19 26.92 -0.28 -6.00
CA LEU A 19 25.59 -0.69 -6.40
C LEU A 19 25.57 -1.30 -7.80
N THR A 20 25.07 -2.53 -7.91
CA THR A 20 24.81 -3.19 -9.20
C THR A 20 23.31 -3.35 -9.40
N ALA A 21 22.75 -2.60 -10.34
CA ALA A 21 21.35 -2.74 -10.72
C ALA A 21 21.17 -3.90 -11.70
N THR A 22 20.16 -4.73 -11.50
CA THR A 22 19.80 -5.82 -12.42
C THR A 22 18.29 -5.91 -12.52
N SER A 23 17.77 -5.85 -13.74
CA SER A 23 16.36 -6.09 -14.01
C SER A 23 16.11 -7.58 -14.14
N ILE A 24 15.21 -8.11 -13.31
CA ILE A 24 14.76 -9.50 -13.44
C ILE A 24 13.55 -9.51 -14.36
N SER A 25 13.75 -9.99 -15.59
CA SER A 25 12.64 -10.16 -16.54
C SER A 25 11.70 -11.25 -16.05
N VAL A 26 10.42 -10.90 -15.87
CA VAL A 26 9.38 -11.83 -15.43
C VAL A 26 8.75 -12.48 -16.66
N SER A 27 9.15 -13.72 -16.94
CA SER A 27 8.48 -14.53 -17.96
C SER A 27 7.38 -15.37 -17.32
N HIS A 28 6.13 -15.12 -17.72
CA HIS A 28 4.98 -15.84 -17.18
C HIS A 28 5.12 -17.37 -17.38
N HIS A 29 4.89 -18.13 -16.31
CA HIS A 29 4.89 -19.58 -16.36
C HIS A 29 3.75 -20.07 -17.27
N ARG A 30 3.95 -21.18 -17.99
CA ARG A 30 2.94 -21.72 -18.93
C ARG A 30 1.61 -22.01 -18.23
N VAL A 31 1.66 -22.56 -17.02
CA VAL A 31 0.48 -22.82 -16.19
C VAL A 31 -0.30 -21.53 -15.92
N ASP A 32 0.37 -20.46 -15.52
CA ASP A 32 -0.30 -19.18 -15.22
C ASP A 32 -0.87 -18.53 -16.48
N ARG A 33 -0.24 -18.72 -17.65
CA ARG A 33 -0.79 -18.27 -18.93
C ARG A 33 -2.07 -19.03 -19.29
N VAL A 34 -2.14 -20.33 -19.01
CA VAL A 34 -3.35 -21.14 -19.23
C VAL A 34 -4.45 -20.71 -18.25
N LEU A 35 -4.12 -20.56 -16.97
CA LEU A 35 -5.06 -20.11 -15.94
C LEU A 35 -5.61 -18.70 -16.22
N ALA A 36 -4.78 -17.80 -16.76
CA ALA A 36 -5.23 -16.49 -17.19
C ALA A 36 -6.28 -16.57 -18.30
N ARG A 37 -6.07 -17.42 -19.31
CA ARG A 37 -7.03 -17.63 -20.40
C ARG A 37 -8.32 -18.26 -19.90
N ALA A 38 -8.22 -19.29 -19.05
CA ALA A 38 -9.39 -19.95 -18.47
C ALA A 38 -10.21 -19.00 -17.58
N SER A 39 -9.54 -18.19 -16.75
CA SER A 39 -10.22 -17.19 -15.90
C SER A 39 -10.91 -16.11 -16.73
N GLY A 40 -10.28 -15.69 -17.83
CA GLY A 40 -10.87 -14.75 -18.79
C GLY A 40 -12.16 -15.28 -19.42
N ALA A 41 -12.21 -16.57 -19.77
CA ALA A 41 -13.43 -17.21 -20.27
C ALA A 41 -14.57 -17.21 -19.22
N LEU A 42 -14.22 -17.22 -17.93
CA LEU A 42 -15.16 -17.13 -16.81
C LEU A 42 -15.47 -15.68 -16.39
N ARG A 43 -15.00 -14.67 -17.14
CA ARG A 43 -15.10 -13.24 -16.79
C ARG A 43 -14.57 -12.91 -15.39
N ARG A 44 -13.49 -13.58 -14.98
CA ARG A 44 -12.79 -13.33 -13.72
C ARG A 44 -11.35 -12.93 -13.98
N GLY A 45 -10.86 -11.96 -13.21
CA GLY A 45 -9.47 -11.52 -13.28
C GLY A 45 -8.47 -12.57 -12.77
N TYR A 46 -7.33 -12.66 -13.44
CA TYR A 46 -6.18 -13.45 -13.04
C TYR A 46 -4.90 -12.69 -13.41
N LEU A 47 -3.91 -12.69 -12.53
CA LEU A 47 -2.70 -11.89 -12.68
C LEU A 47 -1.46 -12.79 -12.73
N PRO A 48 -0.97 -13.18 -13.92
CA PRO A 48 0.20 -14.06 -14.03
C PRO A 48 1.43 -13.55 -13.29
N GLN A 49 1.66 -12.22 -13.26
CA GLN A 49 2.75 -11.60 -12.51
C GLN A 49 2.62 -11.75 -10.98
N HIS A 50 1.40 -12.00 -10.48
CA HIS A 50 1.07 -12.26 -9.07
C HIS A 50 0.62 -13.72 -8.87
N SER A 51 1.20 -14.65 -9.64
CA SER A 51 0.90 -16.07 -9.54
C SER A 51 2.09 -16.91 -9.09
N TRP A 52 1.80 -17.98 -8.36
CA TRP A 52 2.81 -18.75 -7.62
C TRP A 52 3.83 -19.47 -8.52
N ALA A 53 3.41 -19.93 -9.71
CA ALA A 53 4.31 -20.64 -10.62
C ALA A 53 5.28 -19.67 -11.32
N THR A 54 4.79 -18.50 -11.73
CA THR A 54 5.60 -17.39 -12.26
C THR A 54 6.57 -16.88 -11.21
N ALA A 55 6.13 -16.67 -9.96
CA ALA A 55 7.02 -16.31 -8.86
C ALA A 55 8.13 -17.35 -8.64
N GLY A 56 7.82 -18.64 -8.81
CA GLY A 56 8.82 -19.72 -8.71
C GLY A 56 9.84 -19.73 -9.85
N ARG A 57 9.46 -19.29 -11.05
CA ARG A 57 10.41 -19.10 -12.16
C ARG A 57 11.28 -17.87 -11.90
N SER A 58 10.67 -16.73 -11.60
CA SER A 58 11.41 -15.49 -11.34
C SER A 58 12.34 -15.62 -10.14
N GLY A 59 11.91 -16.29 -9.07
CA GLY A 59 12.75 -16.55 -7.90
C GLY A 59 14.00 -17.38 -8.19
N ARG A 60 13.93 -18.33 -9.14
CA ARG A 60 15.12 -19.06 -9.62
C ARG A 60 16.07 -18.17 -10.40
N THR A 61 15.52 -17.30 -11.25
CA THR A 61 16.33 -16.29 -11.96
C THR A 61 17.01 -15.36 -10.96
N THR A 62 16.27 -14.80 -9.99
CA THR A 62 16.81 -13.95 -8.93
C THR A 62 17.94 -14.66 -8.17
N ARG A 63 17.74 -15.93 -7.77
CA ARG A 63 18.77 -16.72 -7.09
C ARG A 63 20.03 -16.86 -7.93
N SER A 64 19.90 -17.24 -9.20
CA SER A 64 21.04 -17.38 -10.11
C SER A 64 21.82 -16.07 -10.27
N GLU A 65 21.12 -14.93 -10.37
CA GLU A 65 21.77 -13.63 -10.50
C GLU A 65 22.52 -13.20 -9.23
N VAL A 66 22.01 -13.57 -8.05
CA VAL A 66 22.66 -13.36 -6.76
C VAL A 66 23.87 -14.27 -6.58
N GLU A 67 23.77 -15.55 -6.92
CA GLU A 67 24.89 -16.51 -6.85
C GLU A 67 26.06 -16.11 -7.76
N LYS A 68 25.77 -15.60 -8.96
CA LYS A 68 26.80 -15.11 -9.90
C LYS A 68 27.50 -13.85 -9.41
N ARG A 69 26.76 -12.91 -8.82
CA ARG A 69 27.30 -11.59 -8.42
C ARG A 69 27.87 -11.58 -7.01
N ARG A 70 27.42 -12.50 -6.16
CA ARG A 70 27.79 -12.60 -4.74
C ARG A 70 27.72 -11.24 -4.02
N PRO A 71 26.55 -10.56 -4.02
CA PRO A 71 26.41 -9.29 -3.33
C PRO A 71 26.37 -9.50 -1.81
N ASP A 72 26.74 -8.48 -1.04
CA ASP A 72 26.63 -8.52 0.43
C ASP A 72 25.17 -8.36 0.91
N ALA A 73 24.31 -7.73 0.10
CA ALA A 73 22.88 -7.57 0.36
C ALA A 73 22.10 -7.38 -0.95
N VAL A 74 20.80 -7.66 -0.91
CA VAL A 74 19.87 -7.50 -2.03
C VAL A 74 18.81 -6.46 -1.70
N VAL A 75 18.63 -5.49 -2.59
CA VAL A 75 17.53 -4.51 -2.49
C VAL A 75 16.53 -4.78 -3.62
N GLY A 76 15.31 -5.18 -3.28
CA GLY A 76 14.22 -5.40 -4.23
C GLY A 76 13.26 -4.23 -4.26
N ILE A 77 13.11 -3.57 -5.41
CA ILE A 77 12.18 -2.45 -5.60
C ILE A 77 10.92 -2.97 -6.28
N ALA A 78 9.76 -2.81 -5.63
CA ALA A 78 8.47 -3.35 -6.10
C ALA A 78 8.57 -4.83 -6.51
N ALA A 79 9.27 -5.62 -5.70
CA ALA A 79 9.84 -6.90 -6.10
C ALA A 79 9.14 -8.13 -5.50
N SER A 80 7.93 -8.01 -4.94
CA SER A 80 7.25 -9.12 -4.25
C SER A 80 7.19 -10.39 -5.11
N GLY A 81 6.82 -10.26 -6.39
CA GLY A 81 6.72 -11.40 -7.32
C GLY A 81 8.05 -12.10 -7.65
N VAL A 82 9.19 -11.41 -7.57
CA VAL A 82 10.51 -11.99 -7.87
C VAL A 82 11.29 -12.41 -6.63
N LEU A 83 10.93 -11.88 -5.45
CA LEU A 83 11.52 -12.22 -4.15
C LEU A 83 10.78 -13.35 -3.44
N ALA A 84 9.46 -13.44 -3.57
CA ALA A 84 8.61 -14.37 -2.83
C ALA A 84 9.09 -15.83 -2.81
N ARG A 85 9.75 -16.27 -3.88
CA ARG A 85 10.27 -17.64 -4.01
C ARG A 85 11.77 -17.70 -4.28
N ALA A 86 12.49 -16.60 -4.06
CA ALA A 86 13.93 -16.52 -4.20
C ALA A 86 14.59 -16.96 -2.89
N ARG A 87 15.23 -18.13 -2.90
CA ARG A 87 16.06 -18.59 -1.77
C ARG A 87 17.43 -17.93 -1.87
N LEU A 88 17.68 -16.91 -1.06
CA LEU A 88 18.99 -16.27 -1.01
C LEU A 88 19.51 -16.27 0.43
N ASP A 89 20.82 -16.40 0.54
CA ASP A 89 21.54 -16.55 1.81
C ASP A 89 22.13 -15.22 2.31
N VAL A 90 21.78 -14.13 1.62
CA VAL A 90 22.23 -12.76 1.91
C VAL A 90 21.06 -11.91 2.40
N PRO A 91 21.31 -10.89 3.25
CA PRO A 91 20.31 -9.93 3.68
C PRO A 91 19.52 -9.33 2.51
N CYS A 92 18.21 -9.18 2.69
CA CYS A 92 17.29 -8.69 1.68
C CYS A 92 16.42 -7.56 2.23
N VAL A 93 16.50 -6.39 1.60
CA VAL A 93 15.61 -5.25 1.86
C VAL A 93 14.61 -5.15 0.72
N GLN A 94 13.33 -5.01 1.03
CA GLN A 94 12.31 -4.77 0.02
C GLN A 94 11.74 -3.36 0.15
N ILE A 95 11.72 -2.65 -0.97
CA ILE A 95 11.14 -1.31 -1.10
C ILE A 95 9.80 -1.45 -1.83
N THR A 96 8.71 -0.95 -1.24
CA THR A 96 7.38 -0.97 -1.88
C THR A 96 6.55 0.26 -1.55
N ASP A 97 5.75 0.76 -2.50
CA ASP A 97 4.82 1.87 -2.30
C ASP A 97 3.48 1.41 -1.71
N ALA A 98 3.08 0.17 -1.99
CA ALA A 98 1.85 -0.44 -1.53
C ALA A 98 1.97 -1.97 -1.42
N THR A 99 1.02 -2.60 -0.74
CA THR A 99 0.88 -4.06 -0.70
C THR A 99 -0.16 -4.52 -1.73
N PHE A 100 -0.15 -5.82 -2.07
CA PHE A 100 -1.16 -6.41 -2.94
C PHE A 100 -2.60 -6.14 -2.46
N ARG A 101 -2.89 -6.27 -1.16
CA ARG A 101 -4.22 -5.99 -0.62
C ARG A 101 -4.57 -4.51 -0.63
N ALA A 102 -3.60 -3.63 -0.37
CA ALA A 102 -3.81 -2.20 -0.39
C ALA A 102 -4.21 -1.69 -1.79
N ILE A 103 -3.70 -2.30 -2.85
CA ILE A 103 -4.01 -1.91 -4.24
C ILE A 103 -5.22 -2.63 -4.85
N GLN A 104 -5.79 -3.64 -4.17
CA GLN A 104 -7.02 -4.29 -4.62
C GLN A 104 -8.16 -3.27 -4.69
N GLY A 105 -8.88 -3.24 -5.82
CA GLY A 105 -9.97 -2.29 -6.04
C GLY A 105 -9.54 -0.88 -6.43
N LEU A 106 -8.26 -0.50 -6.29
CA LEU A 106 -7.77 0.84 -6.67
C LEU A 106 -7.36 0.93 -8.14
N TYR A 107 -6.96 -0.19 -8.72
CA TYR A 107 -6.45 -0.26 -10.09
C TYR A 107 -7.27 -1.28 -10.89
N PRO A 108 -7.67 -0.99 -12.15
CA PRO A 108 -8.52 -1.89 -12.93
C PRO A 108 -7.98 -3.32 -13.06
N GLN A 109 -6.67 -3.49 -13.14
CA GLN A 109 -6.06 -4.83 -13.21
C GLN A 109 -6.17 -5.63 -11.90
N PHE A 110 -6.51 -4.97 -10.78
CA PHE A 110 -6.74 -5.61 -9.48
C PHE A 110 -8.22 -5.59 -9.07
N THR A 111 -9.15 -5.30 -10.00
CA THR A 111 -10.60 -5.49 -9.80
C THR A 111 -11.05 -6.86 -10.32
N ASP A 112 -12.18 -7.36 -9.82
CA ASP A 112 -12.84 -8.60 -10.27
C ASP A 112 -11.97 -9.86 -10.30
N LEU A 113 -10.91 -9.87 -9.50
CA LEU A 113 -10.02 -11.02 -9.35
C LEU A 113 -10.79 -12.24 -8.82
N SER A 114 -10.51 -13.42 -9.39
CA SER A 114 -10.98 -14.69 -8.82
C SER A 114 -10.48 -14.86 -7.39
N ALA A 115 -11.20 -15.62 -6.56
CA ALA A 115 -10.76 -15.93 -5.20
C ALA A 115 -9.37 -16.57 -5.18
N PHE A 116 -9.09 -17.44 -6.15
CA PHE A 116 -7.78 -18.05 -6.32
C PHE A 116 -6.69 -17.04 -6.67
N ALA A 117 -6.93 -16.10 -7.59
CA ALA A 117 -5.96 -15.05 -7.92
C ALA A 117 -5.68 -14.12 -6.74
N ARG A 118 -6.71 -13.76 -5.96
CA ARG A 118 -6.52 -12.97 -4.73
C ARG A 118 -5.68 -13.72 -3.70
N TRP A 119 -5.99 -15.00 -3.50
CA TRP A 119 -5.20 -15.86 -2.62
C TRP A 119 -3.74 -15.95 -3.06
N GLN A 120 -3.47 -16.10 -4.37
CA GLN A 120 -2.10 -16.14 -4.89
C GLN A 120 -1.34 -14.83 -4.65
N GLY A 121 -1.96 -13.68 -4.91
CA GLY A 121 -1.34 -12.38 -4.66
C GLY A 121 -1.00 -12.17 -3.18
N ASP A 122 -1.94 -12.49 -2.29
CA ASP A 122 -1.70 -12.45 -0.84
C ASP A 122 -0.60 -13.45 -0.41
N ALA A 123 -0.55 -14.64 -1.01
CA ALA A 123 0.49 -15.64 -0.73
C ALA A 123 1.88 -15.17 -1.17
N ILE A 124 1.97 -14.48 -2.31
CA ILE A 124 3.21 -13.87 -2.80
C ILE A 124 3.66 -12.75 -1.88
N GLU A 125 2.76 -11.85 -1.47
CA GLU A 125 3.10 -10.76 -0.56
C GLU A 125 3.63 -11.29 0.78
N ARG A 126 2.94 -12.28 1.37
CA ARG A 126 3.42 -12.94 2.61
C ARG A 126 4.78 -13.61 2.43
N ALA A 127 5.01 -14.25 1.29
CA ALA A 127 6.26 -14.93 1.03
C ALA A 127 7.41 -13.95 0.78
N ALA A 128 7.13 -12.81 0.13
CA ALA A 128 8.10 -11.73 -0.04
C ALA A 128 8.45 -11.07 1.30
N LEU A 129 7.43 -10.74 2.12
CA LEU A 129 7.63 -10.23 3.49
C LEU A 129 8.49 -11.18 4.34
N ARG A 130 8.22 -12.50 4.30
CA ARG A 130 9.05 -13.48 5.02
C ARG A 130 10.48 -13.56 4.47
N ARG A 131 10.67 -13.28 3.19
CA ARG A 131 12.00 -13.30 2.56
C ARG A 131 12.79 -12.03 2.90
N SER A 132 12.15 -10.90 3.09
CA SER A 132 12.84 -9.61 3.31
C SER A 132 13.14 -9.39 4.78
N ASP A 133 14.40 -9.16 5.14
CA ASP A 133 14.82 -8.81 6.51
C ASP A 133 14.25 -7.45 6.95
N GLN A 134 14.18 -6.49 6.02
CA GLN A 134 13.61 -5.16 6.23
C GLN A 134 12.69 -4.74 5.08
N MET A 135 11.66 -3.96 5.42
CA MET A 135 10.72 -3.35 4.50
C MET A 135 10.88 -1.83 4.55
N VAL A 136 11.09 -1.20 3.40
CA VAL A 136 11.06 0.25 3.25
C VAL A 136 9.79 0.61 2.48
N VAL A 137 8.95 1.45 3.06
CA VAL A 137 7.66 1.80 2.47
C VAL A 137 7.47 3.28 2.28
N ALA A 138 6.73 3.67 1.24
CA ALA A 138 6.53 5.08 0.89
C ALA A 138 5.63 5.84 1.89
N SER A 139 4.83 5.14 2.70
CA SER A 139 3.80 5.78 3.53
C SER A 139 3.34 4.92 4.71
N ASP A 140 2.73 5.56 5.71
CA ASP A 140 2.03 4.86 6.81
C ASP A 140 0.84 4.04 6.34
N TRP A 141 0.28 4.33 5.17
CA TRP A 141 -0.78 3.51 4.57
C TRP A 141 -0.24 2.13 4.20
N ALA A 142 0.91 2.07 3.53
CA ALA A 142 1.57 0.81 3.21
C ALA A 142 2.07 0.08 4.46
N ARG A 143 2.63 0.82 5.44
CA ARG A 143 3.04 0.25 6.74
C ARG A 143 1.87 -0.42 7.46
N ARG A 144 0.73 0.26 7.58
CA ARG A 144 -0.47 -0.31 8.23
C ARG A 144 -0.95 -1.55 7.52
N SER A 145 -1.00 -1.55 6.18
CA SER A 145 -1.36 -2.77 5.45
C SER A 145 -0.39 -3.92 5.70
N LEU A 146 0.92 -3.70 5.72
CA LEU A 146 1.89 -4.75 6.06
C LEU A 146 1.65 -5.35 7.46
N VAL A 147 1.37 -4.51 8.45
CA VAL A 147 1.12 -4.95 9.84
C VAL A 147 -0.24 -5.65 9.96
N GLU A 148 -1.31 -4.99 9.54
CA GLU A 148 -2.69 -5.43 9.76
C GLU A 148 -3.08 -6.61 8.85
N ASP A 149 -2.64 -6.61 7.59
CA ASP A 149 -3.06 -7.61 6.60
C ASP A 149 -2.14 -8.81 6.49
N TYR A 150 -0.86 -8.59 6.79
CA TYR A 150 0.21 -9.57 6.56
C TYR A 150 0.99 -9.94 7.82
N GLY A 151 0.74 -9.28 8.96
CA GLY A 151 1.37 -9.61 10.24
C GLY A 151 2.85 -9.25 10.30
N ALA A 152 3.28 -8.22 9.57
CA ALA A 152 4.65 -7.73 9.64
C ALA A 152 4.96 -7.12 11.02
N GLU A 153 6.17 -7.39 11.53
CA GLU A 153 6.71 -6.75 12.72
C GLU A 153 6.95 -5.25 12.44
N PRO A 154 6.38 -4.31 13.21
CA PRO A 154 6.54 -2.88 12.98
C PRO A 154 8.00 -2.40 12.96
N GLU A 155 8.89 -3.07 13.69
CA GLU A 155 10.31 -2.77 13.83
C GLU A 155 11.10 -3.10 12.55
N ARG A 156 10.55 -3.96 11.69
CA ARG A 156 11.12 -4.31 10.37
C ARG A 156 10.64 -3.39 9.26
N ILE A 157 9.86 -2.35 9.58
CA ILE A 157 9.27 -1.44 8.59
C ILE A 157 9.77 -0.02 8.82
N THR A 158 10.49 0.50 7.83
CA THR A 158 10.91 1.91 7.76
C THR A 158 10.01 2.66 6.78
N VAL A 159 9.38 3.75 7.22
CA VAL A 159 8.65 4.65 6.32
C VAL A 159 9.61 5.68 5.75
N ALA A 160 9.84 5.64 4.44
CA ALA A 160 10.69 6.58 3.72
C ALA A 160 9.93 7.09 2.49
N PRO A 161 9.26 8.26 2.58
CA PRO A 161 8.48 8.82 1.49
C PRO A 161 9.34 9.04 0.24
N PHE A 162 8.83 8.58 -0.91
CA PHE A 162 9.52 8.75 -2.17
C PHE A 162 9.38 10.20 -2.65
N GLY A 163 10.51 10.83 -2.95
CA GLY A 163 10.52 12.16 -3.55
C GLY A 163 10.02 12.13 -5.00
N PRO A 164 9.78 13.31 -5.61
CA PRO A 164 9.22 13.44 -6.96
C PRO A 164 10.15 12.97 -8.11
N ALA A 165 11.27 12.30 -7.78
CA ALA A 165 12.31 11.87 -8.72
C ALA A 165 12.87 13.00 -9.60
N VAL A 166 12.75 14.25 -9.16
CA VAL A 166 13.37 15.43 -9.76
C VAL A 166 14.39 16.02 -8.78
N GLY A 167 15.47 16.59 -9.31
CA GLY A 167 16.38 17.41 -8.52
C GLY A 167 15.63 18.60 -7.93
N ASN A 168 16.12 19.14 -6.81
CA ASN A 168 15.56 20.37 -6.27
C ASN A 168 15.88 21.52 -7.24
N PRO A 169 14.90 22.14 -7.90
CA PRO A 169 15.18 23.26 -8.78
C PRO A 169 15.73 24.43 -7.95
N ASP A 170 16.93 24.90 -8.29
CA ASP A 170 17.50 26.09 -7.67
C ASP A 170 16.59 27.30 -7.91
N GLY A 171 16.35 28.08 -6.86
CA GLY A 171 15.69 29.39 -6.97
C GLY A 171 14.19 29.36 -7.26
N MET A 172 13.45 28.30 -6.91
CA MET A 172 11.99 28.35 -7.00
C MET A 172 11.43 29.52 -6.17
N PRO A 173 10.78 30.51 -6.79
CA PRO A 173 10.23 31.64 -6.05
C PRO A 173 9.08 31.14 -5.17
N ARG A 174 9.16 31.44 -3.88
CA ARG A 174 8.06 31.19 -2.95
C ARG A 174 6.91 32.12 -3.33
N ARG A 175 5.88 31.58 -3.99
CA ARG A 175 4.68 32.34 -4.32
C ARG A 175 3.84 32.54 -3.08
N THR A 176 3.67 33.79 -2.66
CA THR A 176 2.65 34.21 -1.70
C THR A 176 1.45 34.71 -2.47
N SER A 177 0.24 34.40 -2.01
CA SER A 177 -0.96 35.02 -2.58
C SER A 177 -1.03 36.46 -2.06
N GLU A 178 -1.26 37.41 -2.97
CA GLU A 178 -1.32 38.85 -2.66
C GLU A 178 -2.54 39.19 -1.79
N ASP A 179 -3.61 38.41 -1.93
CA ASP A 179 -4.87 38.55 -1.18
C ASP A 179 -4.96 37.65 0.05
N GLY A 180 -3.88 36.93 0.41
CA GLY A 180 -3.84 36.00 1.53
C GLY A 180 -4.65 34.70 1.34
N VAL A 181 -5.32 34.52 0.20
CA VAL A 181 -6.09 33.31 -0.15
C VAL A 181 -5.19 32.26 -0.83
N LEU A 182 -4.95 31.14 -0.13
CA LEU A 182 -4.27 29.99 -0.70
C LEU A 182 -5.16 29.30 -1.77
N ARG A 183 -4.74 29.41 -3.03
CA ARG A 183 -5.36 28.69 -4.15
C ARG A 183 -4.51 27.47 -4.48
N VAL A 184 -5.11 26.28 -4.41
CA VAL A 184 -4.43 25.01 -4.70
C VAL A 184 -4.97 24.45 -6.01
N LEU A 185 -4.10 24.26 -7.00
CA LEU A 185 -4.41 23.53 -8.22
C LEU A 185 -4.01 22.07 -8.05
N ALA A 186 -4.99 21.17 -8.02
CA ALA A 186 -4.75 19.73 -8.07
C ALA A 186 -4.62 19.28 -9.53
N VAL A 187 -3.49 18.64 -9.87
CA VAL A 187 -3.25 18.03 -11.19
C VAL A 187 -2.98 16.55 -10.99
N ALA A 188 -3.70 15.69 -11.70
CA ALA A 188 -3.53 14.25 -11.62
C ALA A 188 -3.67 13.61 -13.01
N THR A 189 -2.84 12.60 -13.29
CA THR A 189 -2.92 11.82 -14.54
C THR A 189 -4.13 10.89 -14.60
N ASP A 190 -4.71 10.56 -13.43
CA ASP A 190 -5.88 9.70 -13.29
C ASP A 190 -6.76 10.27 -12.17
N TRP A 191 -7.60 11.23 -12.53
CA TRP A 191 -8.42 12.02 -11.60
C TRP A 191 -9.37 11.15 -10.77
N HIS A 192 -10.10 10.26 -11.43
CA HIS A 192 -11.06 9.38 -10.78
C HIS A 192 -10.38 8.45 -9.76
N ARG A 193 -9.28 7.77 -10.14
CA ARG A 193 -8.56 6.89 -9.21
C ARG A 193 -7.95 7.64 -8.04
N LYS A 194 -7.58 8.91 -8.24
CA LYS A 194 -7.08 9.78 -7.18
C LYS A 194 -8.19 10.39 -6.32
N GLY A 195 -9.44 10.01 -6.55
CA GLY A 195 -10.58 10.45 -5.75
C GLY A 195 -10.97 11.89 -6.02
N GLY A 196 -10.66 12.41 -7.21
CA GLY A 196 -10.89 13.80 -7.56
C GLY A 196 -12.36 14.24 -7.50
N ASP A 197 -13.30 13.31 -7.74
CA ASP A 197 -14.74 13.57 -7.58
C ASP A 197 -15.28 13.17 -6.19
N GLY A 198 -14.42 12.62 -5.34
CA GLY A 198 -14.75 12.33 -3.96
C GLY A 198 -14.93 13.62 -3.18
N PRO A 199 -15.74 13.64 -2.10
CA PRO A 199 -15.81 14.80 -1.22
C PRO A 199 -14.39 15.09 -0.73
N SER A 200 -13.86 16.26 -1.09
CA SER A 200 -12.60 16.73 -0.54
C SER A 200 -12.76 16.71 0.98
N ARG A 201 -12.03 15.82 1.65
CA ARG A 201 -11.83 15.98 3.08
C ARG A 201 -11.01 17.25 3.20
N SER A 202 -11.69 18.36 3.48
CA SER A 202 -11.05 19.57 3.97
C SER A 202 -10.12 19.13 5.09
N SER A 203 -8.87 19.55 5.00
CA SER A 203 -7.93 19.54 6.10
C SER A 203 -8.42 20.52 7.15
N ASP A 204 -9.52 20.18 7.84
CA ASP A 204 -9.93 20.86 9.05
C ASP A 204 -9.16 20.22 10.20
N GLY A 205 -8.24 20.98 10.77
CA GLY A 205 -7.40 20.63 11.91
C GLY A 205 -8.15 20.43 13.23
N SER A 206 -9.36 19.88 13.23
CA SER A 206 -10.03 19.40 14.44
C SER A 206 -11.03 18.29 14.09
N GLY A 207 -10.69 17.06 14.47
CA GLY A 207 -11.51 15.88 14.22
C GLY A 207 -12.78 15.86 15.07
N THR A 208 -13.84 16.54 14.64
CA THR A 208 -15.18 16.33 15.19
C THR A 208 -16.18 16.04 14.06
N PRO A 209 -16.90 14.90 14.07
CA PRO A 209 -17.90 14.62 13.04
C PRO A 209 -19.12 15.55 13.23
N VAL A 210 -19.38 16.41 12.25
CA VAL A 210 -20.57 17.27 12.20
C VAL A 210 -21.73 16.47 11.58
N CYS A 211 -22.82 16.31 12.32
CA CYS A 211 -24.05 15.70 11.83
C CYS A 211 -24.75 16.65 10.82
N ARG A 212 -24.93 16.21 9.57
CA ARG A 212 -25.46 17.03 8.46
C ARG A 212 -26.92 17.50 8.59
N ARG A 213 -27.62 17.21 9.70
CA ARG A 213 -29.05 17.56 9.89
C ARG A 213 -29.30 18.66 10.92
N CYS A 214 -28.27 19.16 11.60
CA CYS A 214 -28.38 20.32 12.49
C CYS A 214 -27.73 21.52 11.80
N SER A 215 -28.55 22.44 11.27
CA SER A 215 -28.07 23.74 10.80
C SER A 215 -27.41 24.51 11.96
N PRO A 216 -26.36 25.32 11.70
CA PRO A 216 -25.67 26.06 12.74
C PRO A 216 -26.51 27.31 13.07
N SER A 217 -27.52 27.14 13.89
CA SER A 217 -28.21 28.24 14.51
C SER A 217 -28.47 27.86 15.95
N SER A 218 -27.58 28.35 16.82
CA SER A 218 -27.76 28.52 18.25
C SER A 218 -28.24 27.30 19.05
N VAL A 219 -27.30 26.43 19.47
CA VAL A 219 -27.46 25.70 20.74
C VAL A 219 -26.08 25.52 21.38
N THR A 220 -25.73 26.42 22.29
CA THR A 220 -24.79 26.12 23.39
C THR A 220 -25.58 25.30 24.40
N LEU A 221 -25.32 23.99 24.51
CA LEU A 221 -25.71 23.23 25.69
C LEU A 221 -24.60 22.26 26.10
N PRO A 222 -24.21 22.24 27.40
CA PRO A 222 -23.35 21.22 27.96
C PRO A 222 -24.22 20.00 28.25
N GLU A 223 -23.98 18.90 27.53
CA GLU A 223 -24.26 17.50 27.89
C GLU A 223 -24.61 16.67 26.66
N ARG A 224 -23.90 15.54 26.52
CA ARG A 224 -23.98 14.62 25.40
C ARG A 224 -25.24 13.78 25.49
N ARG A 225 -26.39 14.29 25.03
CA ARG A 225 -27.54 13.44 24.67
C ARG A 225 -28.15 13.89 23.36
N CYS A 226 -28.21 12.96 22.41
CA CYS A 226 -28.93 13.13 21.15
C CYS A 226 -30.44 12.98 21.42
N PRO A 227 -31.32 13.87 20.92
CA PRO A 227 -32.77 13.74 21.10
C PRO A 227 -33.29 12.41 20.52
N ARG A 228 -34.29 11.80 21.18
CA ARG A 228 -34.90 10.53 20.75
C ARG A 228 -35.53 10.68 19.36
N GLY A 229 -35.18 9.77 18.43
CA GLY A 229 -35.69 9.75 17.05
C GLY A 229 -34.61 9.69 15.96
N CYS A 230 -33.32 9.79 16.31
CA CYS A 230 -32.22 9.61 15.36
C CYS A 230 -31.81 8.14 15.22
N GLU A 231 -32.27 7.45 14.17
CA GLU A 231 -31.68 6.17 13.76
C GLU A 231 -30.27 6.42 13.19
N LEU A 232 -29.25 6.12 13.99
CA LEU A 232 -27.87 6.02 13.52
C LEU A 232 -27.70 4.73 12.71
N ARG A 233 -27.87 4.78 11.38
CA ARG A 233 -27.31 3.75 10.49
C ARG A 233 -25.86 4.11 10.18
N GLY A 234 -24.94 3.49 10.91
CA GLY A 234 -23.51 3.60 10.66
C GLY A 234 -22.67 3.17 11.86
N VAL A 235 -21.95 2.08 11.71
CA VAL A 235 -21.08 1.45 12.72
C VAL A 235 -19.98 2.42 13.17
N CYS A 236 -19.94 2.78 14.46
CA CYS A 236 -18.77 3.41 15.07
C CYS A 236 -17.66 2.36 15.26
N PRO A 237 -16.42 2.57 14.78
CA PRO A 237 -15.29 1.73 15.18
C PRO A 237 -14.76 2.25 16.52
N GLY A 238 -15.06 1.52 17.60
CA GLY A 238 -14.47 1.70 18.92
C GLY A 238 -13.93 0.37 19.46
N PRO A 239 -12.87 0.37 20.28
CA PRO A 239 -12.12 -0.84 20.62
C PRO A 239 -12.92 -1.71 21.59
N ARG A 240 -13.15 -2.98 21.26
CA ARG A 240 -13.70 -3.97 22.19
C ARG A 240 -12.55 -4.65 22.94
N TRP A 241 -12.48 -4.42 24.25
CA TRP A 241 -11.85 -5.36 25.19
C TRP A 241 -12.94 -6.20 25.89
N PRO A 242 -12.65 -7.45 26.32
CA PRO A 242 -13.66 -8.39 26.80
C PRO A 242 -13.72 -8.46 28.33
N ARG A 243 -14.92 -8.42 28.92
CA ARG A 243 -15.28 -9.00 30.24
C ARG A 243 -16.79 -9.30 30.24
N SER A 244 -17.20 -10.56 30.12
CA SER A 244 -17.46 -11.54 31.19
C SER A 244 -18.69 -11.24 32.07
N THR A 245 -19.75 -12.03 31.80
CA THR A 245 -20.65 -12.73 32.75
C THR A 245 -21.59 -11.96 33.71
N ARG A 246 -22.87 -12.39 33.63
CA ARG A 246 -23.99 -12.47 34.61
C ARG A 246 -25.04 -11.35 34.61
N GLY A 247 -26.31 -11.80 34.60
CA GLY A 247 -27.50 -11.08 35.08
C GLY A 247 -28.54 -10.77 33.98
N THR A 248 -29.33 -11.75 33.52
CA THR A 248 -30.75 -11.98 33.85
C THR A 248 -31.72 -10.80 33.66
N THR A 249 -32.77 -11.08 32.86
CA THR A 249 -34.14 -10.50 32.87
C THR A 249 -34.27 -9.01 32.52
N SER A 250 -35.28 -8.52 31.79
CA SER A 250 -36.54 -9.05 31.25
C SER A 250 -37.07 -8.05 30.22
N CYS A 251 -38.02 -8.54 29.43
CA CYS A 251 -38.71 -7.88 28.33
C CYS A 251 -39.77 -6.86 28.84
N TRP A 252 -40.23 -5.99 27.92
CA TRP A 252 -41.43 -5.12 27.89
C TRP A 252 -41.27 -3.59 28.02
N SER A 253 -41.95 -2.93 27.05
CA SER A 253 -42.29 -1.51 26.82
C SER A 253 -41.25 -0.60 26.18
#